data_AF-A0A259MQG5-F1
#
_entry.id   AF-A0A259MQG5-F1
#
_cell.length_a   1.000
_cell.length_b   1.000
_cell.length_c   1.000
_cell.angle_alpha   90.00
_cell.angle_beta   90.00
_cell.angle_gamma   90.00
#
_symmetry.space_group_name_H-M   'P 1'
#
loop_
_entity.id
_entity.type
_entity.pdbx_description
1 polymer ?
#
loop_
_entity_poly.entity_id
_entity_poly.type
_entity_poly.pdbx_seq_one_letter_code
_entity_poly.pdbx_strand_id
1 'polypeptide(L)'
;GERLPSTALQWSVLVWLGVAASGLGLYWWNKGASLVDGGTLAVMNNALVPAGLLVNLLIWNHDADLLRLAQGGVVIAASLPLVNLGRTRRTPAEVH
;
A
#
# COMPACT_ATOMS: atom_id res chain seq x y z
N GLY A 1 -14.54 -28.28 -18.74
CA GLY A 1 -13.61 -29.24 -18.12
C GLY A 1 -12.49 -28.45 -17.50
N GLU A 2 -12.52 -28.31 -16.18
CA GLU A 2 -11.50 -27.67 -15.36
C GLU A 2 -10.06 -27.89 -15.86
N ARG A 3 -9.34 -26.80 -16.16
CA ARG A 3 -7.88 -26.82 -16.28
C ARG A 3 -7.28 -26.80 -14.88
N LEU A 4 -7.46 -27.89 -14.14
CA LEU A 4 -6.79 -28.05 -12.86
C LEU A 4 -5.27 -28.03 -13.06
N PRO A 5 -4.52 -27.51 -12.08
CA PRO A 5 -3.07 -27.53 -12.12
C PRO A 5 -2.58 -28.97 -12.34
N SER A 6 -1.92 -29.23 -13.47
CA SER A 6 -1.52 -30.58 -13.87
C SER A 6 -0.10 -30.95 -13.45
N THR A 7 0.67 -29.96 -12.98
CA THR A 7 2.07 -30.14 -12.60
C THR A 7 2.30 -29.75 -11.15
N ALA A 8 3.27 -30.40 -10.49
CA ALA A 8 3.68 -30.07 -9.12
C ALA A 8 4.09 -28.59 -8.97
N LEU A 9 4.61 -27.98 -10.03
CA LEU A 9 4.99 -26.58 -10.05
C LEU A 9 3.78 -25.63 -9.99
N GLN A 10 2.69 -25.92 -10.69
CA GLN A 10 1.50 -25.06 -10.62
C GLN A 10 0.85 -25.13 -9.24
N TRP A 11 0.84 -26.31 -8.62
CA TRP A 11 0.40 -26.48 -7.24
C TRP A 11 1.29 -25.73 -6.24
N SER A 12 2.61 -25.80 -6.41
CA SER A 12 3.54 -25.09 -5.52
C SER A 12 3.41 -23.57 -5.66
N VAL A 13 3.19 -23.05 -6.87
CA VAL A 13 2.91 -21.63 -7.09
C VAL A 13 1.62 -21.20 -6.39
N LEU A 14 0.54 -21.99 -6.45
CA LEU A 14 -0.70 -21.67 -5.75
C LEU A 14 -0.52 -21.67 -4.23
N VAL A 15 0.20 -22.66 -3.69
CA VAL A 15 0.52 -22.73 -2.25
C VAL A 15 1.37 -21.52 -1.85
N TRP A 16 2.36 -21.16 -2.65
CA TRP A 16 3.19 -19.97 -2.41
C TRP A 16 2.38 -18.68 -2.44
N LEU A 17 1.52 -18.49 -3.45
CA LEU A 17 0.69 -17.30 -3.57
C LEU A 17 -0.33 -17.18 -2.42
N GLY A 18 -0.94 -18.31 -2.03
CA GLY A 18 -1.91 -18.35 -0.94
C GLY A 18 -1.29 -18.16 0.43
N VAL A 19 -0.26 -18.94 0.76
CA VAL A 19 0.31 -18.95 2.12
C VAL A 19 1.37 -17.87 2.28
N ALA A 20 2.36 -17.84 1.39
CA ALA A 20 3.48 -16.92 1.55
C ALA A 20 3.08 -15.50 1.16
N ALA A 21 2.71 -15.28 -0.11
CA ALA A 21 2.43 -13.93 -0.59
C ALA A 21 1.20 -13.31 0.10
N SER A 22 0.07 -14.02 0.15
CA SER A 22 -1.15 -13.48 0.76
C SER A 22 -1.11 -13.53 2.29
N GLY A 23 -0.67 -14.65 2.87
CA GLY A 23 -0.61 -14.80 4.32
C GLY A 23 0.36 -13.82 4.99
N LEU A 24 1.61 -13.73 4.53
CA LEU A 24 2.55 -12.75 5.10
C LEU A 24 2.15 -11.32 4.74
N GLY A 25 1.66 -11.10 3.51
CA GLY A 25 1.20 -9.79 3.07
C GLY A 25 0.10 -9.22 3.95
N LEU A 26 -0.96 -10.01 4.20
CA LEU A 26 -2.06 -9.60 5.07
C LEU A 26 -1.63 -9.46 6.53
N TYR A 27 -0.76 -10.34 7.03
CA TYR A 27 -0.23 -10.23 8.38
C TYR A 27 0.52 -8.91 8.60
N TRP A 28 1.46 -8.58 7.71
CA TRP A 28 2.23 -7.33 7.84
C TRP A 28 1.37 -6.09 7.58
N TRP A 29 0.43 -6.15 6.64
CA TRP A 29 -0.51 -5.06 6.41
C TRP A 29 -1.37 -4.78 7.65
N ASN A 30 -1.96 -5.81 8.26
CA ASN A 30 -2.79 -5.67 9.46
C ASN A 30 -1.98 -5.23 10.69
N LYS A 31 -0.74 -5.71 10.82
CA LYS A 31 0.17 -5.26 11.87
C LYS A 31 0.52 -3.78 11.70
N GLY A 32 0.82 -3.34 10.48
CA GLY A 32 1.06 -1.94 10.16
C GLY A 32 -0.16 -1.06 10.45
N ALA A 33 -1.35 -1.51 10.06
CA ALA A 33 -2.61 -0.81 10.32
C ALA A 33 -2.91 -0.64 11.82
N SER A 34 -2.42 -1.55 12.66
CA SER A 34 -2.58 -1.47 14.13
C SER A 34 -1.60 -0.51 14.80
N LEU A 35 -0.52 -0.11 14.09
CA LEU A 35 0.52 0.80 14.59
C LEU A 35 0.33 2.25 14.12
N VAL A 36 -0.61 2.50 13.21
CA VAL A 36 -0.89 3.82 12.65
C VAL A 36 -2.37 4.17 12.79
N ASP A 37 -2.67 5.46 12.74
CA ASP A 37 -4.05 5.93 12.78
C ASP A 37 -4.75 5.81 11.41
N GLY A 38 -6.09 5.92 11.40
CA GLY A 38 -6.89 5.74 10.18
C GLY A 38 -6.61 6.76 9.07
N GLY A 39 -6.15 7.97 9.40
CA GLY A 39 -5.75 8.98 8.42
C GLY A 39 -4.46 8.58 7.72
N THR A 40 -3.45 8.15 8.49
CA THR A 40 -2.20 7.60 7.95
C THR A 40 -2.44 6.35 7.11
N LEU A 41 -3.36 5.47 7.52
CA LEU A 41 -3.73 4.28 6.76
C LEU A 41 -4.36 4.61 5.39
N ALA A 42 -5.19 5.65 5.34
CA ALA A 42 -5.78 6.14 4.09
C ALA A 42 -4.72 6.66 3.11
N VAL A 43 -3.67 7.31 3.62
CA VAL A 43 -2.53 7.76 2.80
C VAL A 43 -1.72 6.57 2.29
N MET A 44 -1.40 5.60 3.14
CA MET A 44 -0.65 4.41 2.75
C MET A 44 -1.34 3.57 1.66
N ASN A 45 -2.67 3.48 1.69
CA ASN A 45 -3.44 2.80 0.66
C ASN A 45 -3.23 3.44 -0.73
N ASN A 46 -3.26 4.77 -0.79
CA ASN A 46 -3.00 5.51 -2.03
C ASN A 46 -1.52 5.50 -2.46
N ALA A 47 -0.59 5.26 -1.53
CA ALA A 47 0.85 5.20 -1.80
C ALA A 47 1.28 3.94 -2.55
N LEU A 48 0.43 2.90 -2.62
CA LEU A 48 0.74 1.64 -3.32
C LEU A 48 1.06 1.84 -4.80
N VAL A 49 0.29 2.69 -5.49
CA VAL A 49 0.47 2.96 -6.92
C VAL A 49 1.82 3.66 -7.21
N PRO A 50 2.18 4.77 -6.53
CA PRO A 50 3.52 5.35 -6.65
C PRO A 50 4.65 4.39 -6.29
N ALA A 51 4.49 3.60 -5.22
CA ALA A 51 5.52 2.66 -4.79
C ALA A 51 5.77 1.58 -5.85
N GLY A 52 4.72 1.03 -6.47
CA GLY A 52 4.83 0.06 -7.56
C GLY A 52 5.57 0.63 -8.78
N LEU A 53 5.31 1.89 -9.12
CA LEU A 53 5.98 2.58 -10.22
C LEU A 53 7.46 2.85 -9.93
N LEU A 54 7.82 3.21 -8.68
CA LEU A 54 9.21 3.32 -8.24
C LEU A 54 9.98 2.00 -8.35
N VAL A 55 9.39 0.89 -7.87
CA VAL A 55 10.01 -0.43 -7.97
C VAL A 55 10.21 -0.84 -9.43
N ASN A 56 9.21 -0.58 -10.28
CA ASN A 56 9.30 -0.84 -11.71
C ASN A 56 10.45 -0.05 -12.38
N LEU A 57 10.58 1.24 -12.03
CA LEU A 57 11.68 2.09 -12.49
C LEU A 57 13.06 1.57 -12.05
N LEU A 58 13.19 1.23 -10.77
CA LEU A 58 14.47 0.78 -10.19
C LEU A 58 14.96 -0.54 -10.77
N ILE A 59 14.05 -1.46 -11.11
CA ILE A 59 14.43 -2.80 -11.58
C ILE A 59 14.48 -2.88 -13.12
N TRP A 60 13.59 -2.19 -13.84
CA TRP A 60 13.45 -2.34 -15.29
C TRP A 60 13.84 -1.10 -16.11
N ASN A 61 14.26 0.02 -15.48
CA ASN A 61 14.71 1.27 -16.12
C ASN A 61 13.90 1.65 -17.39
N HIS A 62 12.58 1.54 -17.30
CA HIS A 62 11.65 1.84 -18.39
C HIS A 62 11.27 3.33 -18.33
N ASP A 63 10.99 3.96 -19.48
CA ASP A 63 10.50 5.35 -19.62
C ASP A 63 9.14 5.57 -18.93
N ALA A 64 9.08 5.40 -17.61
CA ALA A 64 7.95 5.83 -16.83
C ALA A 64 8.03 7.34 -16.66
N ASP A 65 6.88 7.98 -16.88
CA ASP A 65 6.69 9.41 -16.77
C ASP A 65 6.99 9.89 -15.34
N LEU A 66 8.27 10.15 -15.06
CA LEU A 66 8.81 10.47 -13.75
C LEU A 66 8.11 11.69 -13.14
N LEU A 67 7.63 12.58 -14.01
CA LEU A 67 6.82 13.74 -13.67
C LEU A 67 5.46 13.33 -13.07
N ARG A 68 4.80 12.32 -13.64
CA ARG A 68 3.50 11.82 -13.17
C ARG A 68 3.62 11.07 -11.85
N LEU A 69 4.73 10.35 -11.66
CA LEU A 69 5.10 9.75 -10.37
C LEU A 69 5.33 10.83 -9.31
N ALA A 70 6.15 11.83 -9.62
CA ALA A 70 6.47 12.91 -8.69
C ALA A 70 5.22 13.71 -8.30
N GLN A 71 4.35 14.03 -9.24
CA GLN A 71 3.08 14.72 -8.98
C GLN A 71 2.17 13.90 -8.05
N GLY A 72 1.97 12.61 -8.33
CA GLY A 72 1.17 11.73 -7.47
C GLY A 72 1.76 11.59 -6.06
N GLY A 73 3.09 11.41 -5.97
CA GLY A 73 3.81 11.33 -4.70
C GLY A 73 3.69 12.61 -3.86
N VAL A 74 3.81 13.78 -4.50
CA VAL A 74 3.64 15.08 -3.83
C VAL A 74 2.22 15.24 -3.28
N VAL A 75 1.18 14.87 -4.04
CA VAL A 75 -0.21 14.94 -3.59
C VAL A 75 -0.46 14.04 -2.37
N ILE A 76 0.07 12.81 -2.40
CA ILE A 76 -0.03 11.86 -1.29
C ILE A 76 0.75 12.36 -0.07
N ALA A 77 1.98 12.84 -0.26
CA ALA A 77 2.79 13.40 0.83
C ALA A 77 2.16 14.65 1.45
N ALA A 78 1.56 15.53 0.64
CA ALA A 78 0.87 16.73 1.09
C ALA A 78 -0.41 16.41 1.90
N SER A 79 -1.01 15.23 1.73
CA SER A 79 -2.22 14.84 2.47
C SER A 79 -1.94 14.56 3.96
N LEU A 80 -0.75 14.08 4.32
CA LEU A 80 -0.34 13.80 5.71
C LEU A 80 -0.35 15.05 6.62
N PRO A 81 0.32 16.17 6.28
CA PRO A 81 0.27 17.38 7.08
C PRO A 81 -1.14 17.99 7.11
N LEU A 82 -1.91 17.93 6.01
CA LEU A 82 -3.30 18.39 5.97
C LEU A 82 -4.20 17.62 6.95
N VAL A 83 -4.06 16.30 7.02
CA VAL A 83 -4.79 15.45 7.98
C VAL A 83 -4.38 15.77 9.42
N ASN A 84 -3.10 15.99 9.67
CA ASN A 84 -2.59 16.32 11.01
C ASN A 84 -3.03 17.72 11.47
N LEU A 85 -3.07 18.71 10.57
CA LEU A 85 -3.58 20.06 10.84
C LEU A 85 -5.08 20.07 11.21
N GLY A 86 -5.87 19.15 10.64
CA GLY A 86 -7.28 18.98 10.97
C GLY A 86 -7.52 18.32 12.33
N ARG A 87 -6.63 17.41 12.75
CA ARG A 87 -6.70 16.73 14.06
C ARG A 87 -6.46 17.67 15.23
N THR A 88 -5.50 18.58 15.14
CA THR A 88 -5.21 19.57 16.18
C THR A 88 -6.36 20.54 16.44
N ARG A 89 -7.35 20.65 15.54
CA ARG A 89 -8.54 21.50 15.72
C ARG A 89 -9.71 20.78 16.42
N ARG A 90 -9.63 19.47 16.69
CA ARG A 90 -10.74 18.67 17.25
C ARG A 90 -10.59 18.25 18.73
N THR A 91 -9.70 18.90 19.50
CA THR A 91 -9.71 18.77 20.98
C THR A 91 -9.15 20.10 21.53
N PRO A 92 -9.89 20.90 22.34
CA PRO A 92 -10.71 20.48 23.49
C PRO A 92 -12.05 21.25 23.65
N ALA A 93 -13.22 20.59 23.57
CA ALA A 93 -14.48 21.25 23.96
C ALA A 93 -15.67 20.35 24.35
N GLU A 94 -15.49 19.06 24.62
CA GLU A 94 -16.63 18.20 25.06
C GLU A 94 -16.23 17.25 26.19
N VAL A 95 -15.82 17.81 27.33
CA VAL A 95 -16.01 17.16 28.64
C VAL A 95 -16.33 18.25 29.67
N HIS A 96 -17.58 18.65 29.72
CA HIS A 96 -18.22 19.24 30.91
C HIS A 96 -19.68 18.82 30.94
#